data_AF-A0A348N095-F1
#
_entry.id   AF-A0A348N095-F1
#
_cell.length_a   1.000
_cell.length_b   1.000
_cell.length_c   1.000
_cell.angle_alpha   90.00
_cell.angle_beta   90.00
_cell.angle_gamma   90.00
#
_symmetry.space_group_name_H-M   'P 1'
#
loop_
_entity.id
_entity.type
_entity.pdbx_description
1 polymer ?
#
loop_
_entity_poly.entity_id
_entity_poly.type
_entity_poly.pdbx_seq_one_letter_code
_entity_poly.pdbx_strand_id
1 'polypeptide(L)'
;GVVEAFYDGLNQVDITAYDYLCKLDLDLILPSGYFETLMIKMQANPRLGNASGKPYFVSESGQLVSEGCGDENAIGAAKFYRRTCFEEIGGFVQQVMWDGIDGHRCRQYGWVAQSWDDKALRFTHLRPMGSSQTSIIAGRIRHGFGQYFMGTGFVYMLLSALFRMTKRPYFYGGLAMLWGYIRSWFLGLPQFDDKQLVTFIRRYQWACLLKGKKRATDELNQKQDAIWQQRHLG
;
A
#
# COMPACT_ATOMS: atom_id res chain seq x y z
N GLY A 1 -9.67 -14.78 -1.93
CA GLY A 1 -9.71 -13.31 -1.95
C GLY A 1 -8.76 -12.78 -3.02
N VAL A 2 -8.40 -11.50 -2.99
CA VAL A 2 -7.52 -10.88 -4.01
C VAL A 2 -6.12 -11.49 -4.00
N VAL A 3 -5.57 -11.78 -2.81
CA VAL A 3 -4.21 -12.32 -2.67
C VAL A 3 -4.16 -13.77 -3.12
N GLU A 4 -5.17 -14.56 -2.80
CA GLU A 4 -5.26 -15.97 -3.21
C GLU A 4 -5.36 -16.09 -4.73
N ALA A 5 -6.22 -15.29 -5.37
CA ALA A 5 -6.32 -15.25 -6.83
C ALA A 5 -5.01 -14.81 -7.51
N PHE A 6 -4.26 -13.88 -6.89
CA PHE A 6 -2.94 -13.50 -7.36
C PHE A 6 -1.95 -14.68 -7.30
N TYR A 7 -1.91 -15.42 -6.20
CA TYR A 7 -1.03 -16.59 -6.07
C TYR A 7 -1.46 -17.77 -6.95
N ASP A 8 -2.76 -17.96 -7.16
CA ASP A 8 -3.27 -18.98 -8.08
C ASP A 8 -2.72 -18.77 -9.50
N GLY A 9 -2.60 -17.51 -9.94
CA GLY A 9 -1.96 -17.16 -11.21
C GLY A 9 -0.43 -17.22 -11.17
N LEU A 10 0.18 -16.69 -10.10
CA LEU A 10 1.64 -16.70 -9.94
C LEU A 10 2.22 -18.11 -9.94
N ASN A 11 1.52 -19.08 -9.36
CA ASN A 11 1.94 -20.48 -9.29
C ASN A 11 1.88 -21.21 -10.64
N GLN A 12 1.30 -20.60 -11.69
CA GLN A 12 1.25 -21.17 -13.04
C GLN A 12 2.44 -20.76 -13.92
N VAL A 13 3.31 -19.88 -13.43
CA VAL A 13 4.43 -19.36 -14.19
C VAL A 13 5.74 -19.53 -13.44
N ASP A 14 6.83 -19.74 -14.17
CA ASP A 14 8.17 -19.62 -13.60
C ASP A 14 8.50 -18.14 -13.43
N ILE A 15 8.38 -17.64 -12.20
CA ILE A 15 8.65 -16.24 -11.90
C ILE A 15 10.11 -15.87 -12.20
N THR A 16 11.06 -16.82 -12.14
CA THR A 16 12.48 -16.53 -12.34
C THR A 16 12.82 -16.14 -13.78
N ALA A 17 11.91 -16.41 -14.72
CA ALA A 17 11.99 -15.97 -16.11
C ALA A 17 11.68 -14.47 -16.32
N TYR A 18 11.31 -13.73 -15.27
CA TYR A 18 10.88 -12.33 -15.36
C TYR A 18 11.66 -11.42 -14.42
N ASP A 19 11.97 -10.20 -14.85
CA ASP A 19 12.60 -9.17 -14.00
C ASP A 19 11.59 -8.44 -13.10
N TYR A 20 10.33 -8.39 -13.57
CA TYR A 20 9.25 -7.64 -12.95
C TYR A 20 8.00 -8.50 -12.83
N LEU A 21 7.18 -8.19 -11.83
CA LEU A 21 5.85 -8.77 -11.65
C LEU A 21 4.84 -7.69 -11.32
N CYS A 22 3.58 -7.92 -11.68
CA CYS A 22 2.52 -6.98 -11.43
C CYS A 22 1.31 -7.67 -10.79
N LYS A 23 0.77 -7.05 -9.75
CA LYS A 23 -0.61 -7.27 -9.32
C LYS A 23 -1.44 -6.13 -9.89
N LEU A 24 -2.45 -6.48 -10.68
CA LEU A 24 -3.37 -5.55 -11.30
C LEU A 24 -4.82 -5.94 -11.00
N ASP A 25 -5.64 -4.99 -10.56
CA ASP A 25 -7.09 -5.18 -10.51
C ASP A 25 -7.70 -5.17 -11.92
N LEU A 26 -8.78 -5.92 -12.12
CA LEU A 26 -9.42 -6.09 -13.43
C LEU A 26 -10.22 -4.87 -13.90
N ASP A 27 -10.51 -3.92 -13.01
CA ASP A 27 -11.36 -2.76 -13.28
C ASP A 27 -10.55 -1.47 -13.49
N LEU A 28 -9.37 -1.61 -14.10
CA LEU A 28 -8.43 -0.53 -14.38
C LEU A 28 -8.25 -0.29 -15.88
N ILE A 29 -8.24 0.98 -16.28
CA ILE A 29 -7.75 1.42 -17.60
C ILE A 29 -6.38 2.06 -17.41
N LEU A 30 -5.36 1.41 -17.94
CA LEU A 30 -3.98 1.91 -17.93
C LEU A 30 -3.68 2.74 -19.19
N PRO A 31 -2.88 3.80 -19.09
CA PRO A 31 -2.32 4.47 -20.27
C PRO A 31 -1.32 3.55 -20.99
N SER A 32 -1.15 3.71 -22.30
CA SER A 32 -0.32 2.82 -23.14
C SER A 32 1.14 2.70 -22.67
N GLY A 33 1.74 3.80 -22.20
CA GLY A 33 3.12 3.85 -21.69
C GLY A 33 3.29 3.53 -20.21
N TYR A 34 2.27 2.99 -19.53
CA TYR A 34 2.26 2.82 -18.08
C TYR A 34 3.46 2.00 -17.56
N PHE A 35 3.61 0.77 -18.06
CA PHE A 35 4.67 -0.13 -17.61
C PHE A 35 6.06 0.32 -18.09
N GLU A 36 6.17 0.85 -19.32
CA GLU A 36 7.41 1.44 -19.82
C GLU A 36 7.91 2.55 -18.90
N THR A 37 7.02 3.47 -18.51
CA THR A 37 7.36 4.58 -17.61
C THR A 37 7.79 4.07 -16.23
N LEU A 38 7.13 3.05 -15.68
CA LEU A 38 7.53 2.43 -14.42
C LEU A 38 8.89 1.72 -14.53
N MET A 39 9.14 1.00 -15.62
CA MET A 39 10.41 0.31 -15.88
C MET A 39 11.56 1.32 -16.00
N ILE A 40 11.38 2.44 -16.71
CA ILE A 40 12.37 3.53 -16.77
C ILE A 40 12.69 4.06 -15.38
N LYS A 41 11.68 4.36 -14.55
CA LYS A 41 11.88 4.83 -13.18
C LYS A 41 12.61 3.80 -12.31
N MET A 42 12.28 2.51 -12.48
CA MET A 42 12.98 1.43 -11.79
C MET A 42 14.42 1.36 -12.27
N GLN A 43 14.71 1.32 -13.57
CA GLN A 43 16.08 1.28 -14.10
C GLN A 43 16.94 2.45 -13.59
N ALA A 44 16.38 3.65 -13.49
CA ALA A 44 17.07 4.82 -12.93
C ALA A 44 17.33 4.71 -11.41
N ASN A 45 16.56 3.91 -10.67
CA ASN A 45 16.74 3.68 -9.25
C ASN A 45 16.66 2.18 -8.91
N PRO A 46 17.81 1.48 -8.81
CA PRO A 46 17.86 0.06 -8.47
C PRO A 46 17.13 -0.30 -7.17
N ARG A 47 17.01 0.64 -6.22
CA ARG A 47 16.29 0.45 -4.94
C ARG A 47 14.78 0.58 -5.05
N LEU A 48 14.23 1.06 -6.17
CA LEU A 48 12.79 1.13 -6.36
C LEU A 48 12.23 -0.29 -6.59
N GLY A 49 11.76 -0.90 -5.52
CA GLY A 49 11.31 -2.29 -5.51
C GLY A 49 9.81 -2.45 -5.77
N ASN A 50 9.00 -1.46 -5.39
CA ASN A 50 7.54 -1.48 -5.52
C ASN A 50 7.03 -0.11 -6.02
N ALA A 51 6.36 -0.09 -7.15
CA ALA A 51 5.99 1.13 -7.84
C ALA A 51 4.56 1.06 -8.38
N SER A 52 3.95 2.22 -8.57
CA SER A 52 2.68 2.34 -9.29
C SER A 52 2.44 3.79 -9.71
N GLY A 53 1.43 3.99 -10.54
CA GLY A 53 0.86 5.30 -10.78
C GLY A 53 -0.21 5.70 -9.76
N LYS A 54 -1.12 6.59 -10.18
CA LYS A 54 -2.22 7.07 -9.32
C LYS A 54 -3.59 6.72 -9.88
N PRO A 55 -4.52 6.30 -9.00
CA PRO A 55 -5.88 6.02 -9.37
C PRO A 55 -6.70 7.31 -9.51
N TYR A 56 -7.46 7.35 -10.58
CA TYR A 56 -8.47 8.36 -10.89
C TYR A 56 -9.78 7.67 -11.21
N PHE A 57 -10.92 8.29 -10.93
CA PHE A 57 -12.21 7.83 -11.45
C PHE A 57 -12.83 8.90 -12.34
N VAL A 58 -13.73 8.49 -13.23
CA VAL A 58 -14.50 9.41 -14.07
C VAL A 58 -15.72 9.87 -13.28
N SER A 59 -15.85 11.18 -13.06
CA SER A 59 -17.05 11.77 -12.45
C SER A 59 -18.26 11.64 -13.37
N GLU A 60 -19.47 11.88 -12.83
CA GLU A 60 -20.69 11.98 -13.64
C GLU A 60 -20.58 13.04 -14.75
N SER A 61 -19.76 14.07 -14.54
CA SER A 61 -19.44 15.11 -15.52
C SER A 61 -18.34 14.74 -16.53
N GLY A 62 -17.83 13.50 -16.51
CA GLY A 62 -16.80 13.02 -17.43
C GLY A 62 -15.36 13.45 -17.07
N GLN A 63 -15.14 14.06 -15.90
CA GLN A 63 -13.82 14.53 -15.47
C GLN A 63 -13.07 13.46 -14.69
N LEU A 64 -11.75 13.39 -14.88
CA LEU A 64 -10.88 12.55 -14.06
C LEU A 64 -10.68 13.18 -12.68
N VAL A 65 -11.09 12.48 -11.62
CA VAL A 65 -10.97 12.90 -10.23
C VAL A 65 -10.02 11.97 -9.48
N SER A 66 -9.03 12.54 -8.80
CA SER A 66 -8.06 11.77 -8.02
C SER A 66 -8.70 11.12 -6.80
N GLU A 67 -8.29 9.90 -6.47
CA GLU A 67 -8.71 9.23 -5.23
C GLU A 67 -7.94 9.66 -3.97
N GLY A 68 -6.98 10.59 -4.12
CA GLY A 68 -6.28 11.20 -2.99
C GLY A 68 -5.34 10.24 -2.24
N CYS A 69 -4.71 9.31 -2.95
CA CYS A 69 -3.70 8.41 -2.39
C CYS A 69 -2.34 9.11 -2.26
N GLY A 70 -1.65 8.95 -1.12
CA GLY A 70 -0.31 9.51 -0.91
C GLY A 70 0.79 8.79 -1.71
N ASP A 71 1.92 9.47 -1.93
CA ASP A 71 3.02 9.02 -2.80
C ASP A 71 3.92 7.97 -2.17
N GLU A 72 3.86 7.85 -0.85
CA GLU A 72 4.89 7.19 -0.07
C GLU A 72 4.86 5.67 -0.21
N ASN A 73 3.84 5.10 -0.87
CA ASN A 73 3.71 3.67 -1.16
C ASN A 73 3.15 3.46 -2.57
N ALA A 74 3.33 2.26 -3.11
CA ALA A 74 2.59 1.84 -4.29
C ALA A 74 1.11 1.57 -3.95
N ILE A 75 0.22 1.81 -4.92
CA ILE A 75 -1.22 1.67 -4.81
C ILE A 75 -1.60 0.21 -4.99
N GLY A 76 -2.31 -0.35 -4.02
CA GLY A 76 -2.71 -1.77 -3.99
C GLY A 76 -3.39 -2.26 -5.27
N ALA A 77 -4.09 -1.40 -6.01
CA ALA A 77 -4.78 -1.77 -7.24
C ALA A 77 -3.84 -2.12 -8.41
N ALA A 78 -2.66 -1.48 -8.48
CA ALA A 78 -1.75 -1.58 -9.63
C ALA A 78 -0.28 -1.64 -9.20
N LYS A 79 0.05 -2.58 -8.30
CA LYS A 79 1.41 -2.72 -7.78
C LYS A 79 2.32 -3.39 -8.80
N PHE A 80 3.41 -2.72 -9.14
CA PHE A 80 4.45 -3.19 -10.04
C PHE A 80 5.75 -3.37 -9.24
N TYR A 81 6.32 -4.56 -9.32
CA TYR A 81 7.44 -4.97 -8.48
C TYR A 81 8.65 -5.33 -9.32
N ARG A 82 9.84 -5.04 -8.79
CA ARG A 82 11.02 -5.85 -9.10
C ARG A 82 10.81 -7.22 -8.50
N ARG A 83 11.02 -8.28 -9.28
CA ARG A 83 10.84 -9.66 -8.80
C ARG A 83 11.66 -9.93 -7.53
N THR A 84 12.93 -9.55 -7.52
CA THR A 84 13.84 -9.76 -6.37
C THR A 84 13.33 -9.09 -5.10
N CYS A 85 12.82 -7.86 -5.20
CA CYS A 85 12.19 -7.18 -4.07
C CYS A 85 10.99 -7.97 -3.54
N PHE A 86 10.12 -8.47 -4.41
CA PHE A 86 8.92 -9.22 -4.01
C PHE A 86 9.26 -10.54 -3.30
N GLU A 87 10.26 -11.27 -3.82
CA GLU A 87 10.76 -12.49 -3.19
C GLU A 87 11.38 -12.19 -1.82
N GLU A 88 12.22 -11.16 -1.72
CA GLU A 88 12.87 -10.79 -0.47
C GLU A 88 11.87 -10.44 0.63
N ILE A 89 10.84 -9.66 0.31
CA ILE A 89 9.82 -9.28 1.29
C ILE A 89 8.90 -10.45 1.70
N GLY A 90 9.05 -11.62 1.07
CA GLY A 90 8.24 -12.81 1.33
C GLY A 90 6.87 -12.78 0.64
N GLY A 91 6.70 -11.95 -0.39
CA GLY A 91 5.44 -11.77 -1.10
C GLY A 91 4.33 -11.10 -0.28
N PHE A 92 3.07 -11.40 -0.61
CA PHE A 92 1.91 -10.86 0.07
C PHE A 92 1.48 -11.71 1.26
N VAL A 93 1.17 -11.03 2.36
CA VAL A 93 0.45 -11.64 3.48
C VAL A 93 -0.98 -11.93 3.04
N GLN A 94 -1.47 -13.15 3.29
CA GLN A 94 -2.84 -13.57 2.97
C GLN A 94 -3.86 -13.03 3.98
N GLN A 95 -3.90 -11.70 4.11
CA GLN A 95 -4.82 -11.01 5.00
C GLN A 95 -5.13 -9.60 4.49
N VAL A 96 -6.13 -8.93 5.06
CA VAL A 96 -6.35 -7.49 4.85
C VAL A 96 -5.10 -6.68 5.15
N MET A 97 -4.99 -5.49 4.54
CA MET A 97 -3.83 -4.59 4.68
C MET A 97 -2.52 -5.17 4.13
N TRP A 98 -2.58 -6.23 3.32
CA TRP A 98 -1.41 -6.80 2.64
C TRP A 98 -0.59 -5.75 1.88
N ASP A 99 -1.26 -4.77 1.28
CA ASP A 99 -0.68 -3.68 0.48
C ASP A 99 -0.03 -2.57 1.33
N GLY A 100 -0.37 -2.50 2.62
CA GLY A 100 0.35 -1.70 3.60
C GLY A 100 1.58 -2.45 4.14
N ILE A 101 1.39 -3.74 4.45
CA ILE A 101 2.41 -4.60 5.05
C ILE A 101 3.59 -4.78 4.09
N ASP A 102 3.34 -5.10 2.82
CA ASP A 102 4.38 -5.30 1.80
C ASP A 102 5.25 -4.04 1.62
N GLY A 103 4.66 -2.84 1.66
CA GLY A 103 5.35 -1.57 1.50
C GLY A 103 6.17 -1.23 2.73
N HIS A 104 5.65 -1.54 3.92
CA HIS A 104 6.44 -1.42 5.15
C HIS A 104 7.61 -2.41 5.17
N ARG A 105 7.41 -3.64 4.67
CA ARG A 105 8.48 -4.63 4.51
C ARG A 105 9.53 -4.19 3.50
N CYS A 106 9.11 -3.63 2.36
CA CYS A 106 10.02 -3.01 1.38
C CYS A 106 10.96 -2.02 2.08
N ARG A 107 10.39 -1.06 2.81
CA ARG A 107 11.18 -0.05 3.54
C ARG A 107 12.08 -0.67 4.60
N GLN A 108 11.59 -1.68 5.34
CA GLN A 108 12.38 -2.37 6.35
C GLN A 108 13.64 -3.01 5.75
N TYR A 109 13.55 -3.54 4.53
CA TYR A 109 14.65 -4.21 3.83
C TYR A 109 15.47 -3.27 2.94
N GLY A 110 15.23 -1.96 3.01
CA GLY A 110 16.00 -0.97 2.25
C GLY A 110 15.49 -0.68 0.85
N TRP A 111 14.48 -1.40 0.39
CA TRP A 111 13.75 -1.10 -0.83
C TRP A 111 12.88 0.15 -0.68
N VAL A 112 12.64 0.83 -1.79
CA VAL A 112 11.73 1.97 -1.90
C VAL A 112 10.40 1.49 -2.48
N ALA A 113 9.31 1.88 -1.83
CA ALA A 113 7.95 1.75 -2.34
C ALA A 113 7.38 3.14 -2.63
N GLN A 114 6.86 3.39 -3.83
CA GLN A 114 6.43 4.73 -4.22
C GLN A 114 5.33 4.74 -5.29
N SER A 115 4.54 5.81 -5.33
CA SER A 115 3.65 6.13 -6.44
C SER A 115 3.82 7.57 -6.90
N TRP A 116 3.53 7.85 -8.17
CA TRP A 116 3.64 9.20 -8.74
C TRP A 116 2.36 9.64 -9.41
N ASP A 117 1.98 10.89 -9.14
CA ASP A 117 0.92 11.56 -9.88
C ASP A 117 1.44 12.17 -11.19
N ASP A 118 1.89 11.31 -12.10
CA ASP A 118 2.35 11.66 -13.45
C ASP A 118 1.28 11.31 -14.47
N LYS A 119 0.99 12.17 -15.46
CA LYS A 119 -0.03 11.91 -16.51
C LYS A 119 0.19 10.57 -17.21
N ALA A 120 1.44 10.16 -17.46
CA ALA A 120 1.76 8.87 -18.08
C ALA A 120 1.49 7.66 -17.16
N LEU A 121 1.27 7.92 -15.86
CA LEU A 121 1.00 6.93 -14.82
C LEU A 121 -0.39 7.09 -14.19
N ARG A 122 -1.24 8.02 -14.62
CA ARG A 122 -2.61 8.11 -14.12
C ARG A 122 -3.44 7.01 -14.76
N PHE A 123 -3.98 6.13 -13.95
CA PHE A 123 -4.86 5.06 -14.41
C PHE A 123 -6.28 5.27 -13.90
N THR A 124 -7.25 4.86 -14.71
CA THR A 124 -8.66 5.05 -14.40
C THR A 124 -9.21 3.80 -13.70
N HIS A 125 -9.69 3.97 -12.49
CA HIS A 125 -10.56 3.05 -11.80
C HIS A 125 -11.98 3.15 -12.35
N LEU A 126 -12.51 2.04 -12.87
CA LEU A 126 -13.91 1.94 -13.31
C LEU A 126 -14.89 1.93 -12.12
N ARG A 127 -14.38 1.67 -10.91
CA ARG A 127 -15.13 1.72 -9.64
C ARG A 127 -14.30 2.46 -8.57
N PRO A 128 -14.91 3.35 -7.77
CA PRO A 128 -14.19 4.01 -6.68
C PRO A 128 -13.53 3.01 -5.73
N MET A 129 -12.29 3.27 -5.30
CA MET A 129 -11.56 2.36 -4.42
C MET A 129 -12.31 2.14 -3.10
N GLY A 130 -12.49 0.87 -2.74
CA GLY A 130 -13.17 0.48 -1.51
C GLY A 130 -14.68 0.35 -1.61
N SER A 131 -15.28 0.48 -2.80
CA SER A 131 -16.68 0.08 -3.03
C SER A 131 -16.82 -1.43 -3.20
N SER A 132 -16.64 -2.22 -2.12
CA SER A 132 -17.02 -3.64 -2.15
C SER A 132 -18.53 -3.81 -2.00
N GLN A 133 -19.11 -4.82 -2.67
CA GLN A 133 -20.54 -5.12 -2.88
C GLN A 133 -21.50 -5.08 -1.66
N THR A 134 -21.03 -4.85 -0.43
CA THR A 134 -21.84 -4.91 0.79
C THR A 134 -22.11 -3.57 1.48
N SER A 135 -21.13 -2.65 1.56
CA SER A 135 -21.30 -1.20 1.91
C SER A 135 -19.96 -0.51 2.13
N ILE A 136 -19.91 0.82 1.96
CA ILE A 136 -18.73 1.65 2.29
C ILE A 136 -18.36 1.50 3.78
N ILE A 137 -19.35 1.44 4.67
CA ILE A 137 -19.16 1.30 6.12
C ILE A 137 -18.49 -0.02 6.47
N ALA A 138 -18.94 -1.14 5.89
CA ALA A 138 -18.31 -2.45 6.07
C ALA A 138 -16.84 -2.43 5.60
N GLY A 139 -16.55 -1.75 4.49
CA GLY A 139 -15.17 -1.53 4.02
C GLY A 139 -14.32 -0.75 5.04
N ARG A 140 -14.89 0.27 5.70
CA ARG A 140 -14.19 1.04 6.74
C ARG A 140 -13.95 0.22 8.01
N ILE A 141 -14.92 -0.57 8.46
CA ILE A 141 -14.74 -1.49 9.60
C ILE A 141 -13.64 -2.50 9.29
N ARG A 142 -13.63 -3.07 8.08
CA ARG A 142 -12.58 -3.98 7.61
C ARG A 142 -11.21 -3.30 7.58
N HIS A 143 -11.13 -2.03 7.17
CA HIS A 143 -9.89 -1.26 7.23
C HIS A 143 -9.41 -1.07 8.66
N GLY A 144 -10.31 -0.78 9.61
CA GLY A 144 -10.00 -0.72 11.04
C GLY A 144 -9.42 -2.01 11.59
N PHE A 145 -10.06 -3.14 11.28
CA PHE A 145 -9.53 -4.48 11.58
C PHE A 145 -8.13 -4.68 10.95
N GLY A 146 -7.94 -4.30 9.69
CA GLY A 146 -6.64 -4.43 9.02
C GLY A 146 -5.53 -3.59 9.65
N GLN A 147 -5.84 -2.40 10.15
CA GLN A 147 -4.89 -1.58 10.92
C GLN A 147 -4.52 -2.28 12.25
N TYR A 148 -5.50 -2.86 12.94
CA TYR A 148 -5.25 -3.64 14.15
C TYR A 148 -4.38 -4.86 13.86
N PHE A 149 -4.73 -5.64 12.82
CA PHE A 149 -3.98 -6.81 12.37
C PHE A 149 -2.53 -6.43 12.04
N MET A 150 -2.30 -5.38 11.26
CA MET A 150 -0.95 -4.89 10.92
C MET A 150 -0.13 -4.44 12.16
N GLY A 151 -0.78 -4.26 13.31
CA GLY A 151 -0.13 -3.85 14.56
C GLY A 151 0.06 -2.34 14.67
N THR A 152 -0.71 -1.54 13.91
CA THR A 152 -0.72 -0.07 14.00
C THR A 152 -0.89 0.41 15.44
N GLY A 153 -0.20 1.49 15.81
CA GLY A 153 -0.34 2.08 17.14
C GLY A 153 -1.69 2.79 17.31
N PHE A 154 -2.27 2.72 18.52
CA PHE A 154 -3.57 3.31 18.82
C PHE A 154 -3.65 4.81 18.51
N VAL A 155 -2.63 5.59 18.89
CA VAL A 155 -2.59 7.05 18.62
C VAL A 155 -2.62 7.34 17.12
N TYR A 156 -1.82 6.61 16.34
CA TYR A 156 -1.81 6.75 14.88
C TYR A 156 -3.17 6.39 14.28
N MET A 157 -3.80 5.31 14.77
CA MET A 157 -5.12 4.90 14.34
C MET A 157 -6.18 5.97 14.65
N LEU A 158 -6.18 6.51 15.86
CA LEU A 158 -7.12 7.55 16.30
C LEU A 158 -7.01 8.80 15.43
N LEU A 159 -5.79 9.32 15.23
CA LEU A 159 -5.57 10.50 14.38
C LEU A 159 -5.91 10.23 12.92
N SER A 160 -5.62 9.03 12.41
CA SER A 160 -6.03 8.60 11.06
C SER A 160 -7.55 8.55 10.92
N ALA A 161 -8.27 8.11 11.96
CA ALA A 161 -9.73 8.09 11.99
C ALA A 161 -10.31 9.51 12.00
N LEU A 162 -9.79 10.39 12.86
CA LEU A 162 -10.21 11.80 12.91
C LEU A 162 -9.96 12.52 11.59
N PHE A 163 -8.78 12.35 10.99
CA PHE A 163 -8.51 12.87 9.65
C PHE A 163 -9.50 12.32 8.62
N ARG A 164 -9.82 11.02 8.68
CA ARG A 164 -10.79 10.39 7.77
C ARG A 164 -12.20 10.94 7.95
N MET A 165 -12.60 11.41 9.13
CA MET A 165 -13.91 12.05 9.35
C MET A 165 -14.09 13.31 8.50
N THR A 166 -12.99 13.95 8.08
CA THR A 166 -12.99 15.11 7.16
C THR A 166 -13.19 14.73 5.69
N LYS A 167 -13.39 13.44 5.38
CA LYS A 167 -13.60 12.91 4.03
C LYS A 167 -14.91 12.12 3.97
N ARG A 168 -15.54 12.08 2.80
CA ARG A 168 -16.78 11.29 2.61
C ARG A 168 -16.54 9.78 2.83
N PRO A 169 -17.48 9.05 3.48
CA PRO A 169 -18.66 9.55 4.19
C PRO A 169 -18.24 10.27 5.48
N TYR A 170 -18.58 11.56 5.59
CA TYR A 170 -18.12 12.43 6.68
C TYR A 170 -18.52 11.86 8.03
N PHE A 171 -17.63 11.96 9.02
CA PHE A 171 -17.75 11.42 10.38
C PHE A 171 -17.89 9.88 10.45
N TYR A 172 -18.92 9.30 9.85
CA TYR A 172 -19.23 7.87 9.90
C TYR A 172 -18.10 7.00 9.33
N GLY A 173 -17.39 7.46 8.30
CA GLY A 173 -16.27 6.72 7.74
C GLY A 173 -15.11 6.56 8.72
N GLY A 174 -14.80 7.61 9.48
CA GLY A 174 -13.77 7.57 10.53
C GLY A 174 -14.22 6.75 11.74
N LEU A 175 -15.48 6.91 12.19
CA LEU A 175 -16.05 6.15 13.31
C LEU A 175 -16.09 4.65 13.02
N ALA A 176 -16.54 4.25 11.83
CA ALA A 176 -16.57 2.85 11.41
C ALA A 176 -15.16 2.22 11.41
N MET A 177 -14.17 3.00 10.96
CA MET A 177 -12.77 2.58 10.95
C MET A 177 -12.21 2.43 12.38
N LEU A 178 -12.48 3.38 13.27
CA LEU A 178 -12.07 3.30 14.67
C LEU A 178 -12.77 2.15 15.41
N TRP A 179 -14.06 1.93 15.14
CA TRP A 179 -14.82 0.81 15.68
C TRP A 179 -14.21 -0.53 15.30
N GLY A 180 -13.86 -0.73 14.02
CA GLY A 180 -13.21 -1.97 13.57
C GLY A 180 -11.91 -2.26 14.31
N TYR A 181 -11.11 -1.22 14.58
CA TYR A 181 -9.87 -1.35 15.35
C TYR A 181 -10.14 -1.67 16.82
N ILE A 182 -10.98 -0.88 17.49
CA ILE A 182 -11.27 -1.00 18.93
C ILE A 182 -11.92 -2.34 19.24
N ARG A 183 -12.91 -2.76 18.44
CA ARG A 183 -13.54 -4.08 18.58
C ARG A 183 -12.52 -5.20 18.49
N SER A 184 -11.60 -5.13 17.54
CA SER A 184 -10.55 -6.15 17.36
C SER A 184 -9.61 -6.21 18.56
N TRP A 185 -9.28 -5.05 19.14
CA TRP A 185 -8.49 -4.95 20.36
C TRP A 185 -9.21 -5.54 21.58
N PHE A 186 -10.47 -5.18 21.81
CA PHE A 186 -11.27 -5.74 22.91
C PHE A 186 -11.47 -7.25 22.81
N LEU A 187 -11.61 -7.78 21.60
CA LEU A 187 -11.75 -9.22 21.36
C LEU A 187 -10.42 -9.99 21.40
N GLY A 188 -9.28 -9.30 21.55
CA GLY A 188 -7.96 -9.95 21.57
C GLY A 188 -7.64 -10.71 20.29
N LEU A 189 -8.09 -10.19 19.13
CA LEU A 189 -7.82 -10.84 17.85
C LEU A 189 -6.29 -10.92 17.58
N PRO A 190 -5.82 -11.88 16.77
CA PRO A 190 -4.40 -11.95 16.44
C PRO A 190 -3.96 -10.70 15.67
N GLN A 191 -2.78 -10.19 16.04
CA GLN A 191 -2.03 -9.23 15.23
C GLN A 191 -1.00 -9.98 14.39
N PHE A 192 -0.39 -9.27 13.45
CA PHE A 192 0.68 -9.80 12.62
C PHE A 192 1.80 -10.37 13.47
N ASP A 193 2.25 -11.57 13.09
CA ASP A 193 3.14 -12.37 13.92
C ASP A 193 4.56 -11.79 13.97
N ASP A 194 4.99 -11.12 12.91
CA ASP A 194 6.29 -10.48 12.85
C ASP A 194 6.35 -9.23 13.72
N LYS A 195 6.80 -9.41 14.96
CA LYS A 195 6.94 -8.32 15.93
C LYS A 195 8.01 -7.31 15.54
N GLN A 196 9.04 -7.71 14.78
CA GLN A 196 10.07 -6.78 14.32
C GLN A 196 9.49 -5.79 13.30
N LEU A 197 8.70 -6.28 12.34
CA LEU A 197 7.98 -5.42 11.41
C LEU A 197 6.97 -4.53 12.13
N VAL A 198 6.21 -5.06 13.08
CA VAL A 198 5.24 -4.26 13.85
C VAL A 198 5.95 -3.10 14.59
N THR A 199 7.09 -3.37 15.24
CA THR A 199 7.89 -2.31 15.89
C THR A 199 8.41 -1.29 14.88
N PHE A 200 8.86 -1.75 13.70
CA PHE A 200 9.30 -0.88 12.62
C PHE A 200 8.17 0.05 12.13
N ILE A 201 6.98 -0.52 11.88
CA ILE A 201 5.77 0.21 11.46
C ILE A 201 5.41 1.28 12.50
N ARG A 202 5.37 0.94 13.79
CA ARG A 202 5.03 1.90 14.85
C ARG A 202 6.01 3.06 14.95
N ARG A 203 7.32 2.80 14.81
CA ARG A 203 8.35 3.85 14.77
C ARG A 203 8.14 4.80 13.59
N TYR A 204 7.86 4.24 12.41
CA TYR A 204 7.55 5.03 11.23
C TYR A 204 6.25 5.84 11.37
N GLN A 205 5.21 5.26 11.97
CA GLN A 205 3.95 5.95 12.26
C GLN A 205 4.17 7.17 13.17
N TRP A 206 4.96 7.05 14.23
CA TRP A 206 5.33 8.18 15.07
C TRP A 206 6.11 9.25 14.31
N ALA A 207 7.07 8.86 13.46
CA ALA A 207 7.79 9.82 12.62
C ALA A 207 6.83 10.57 11.69
N CYS A 208 5.84 9.88 11.09
CA CYS A 208 4.81 10.50 10.26
C CYS A 208 3.98 11.53 11.03
N LEU A 209 3.60 11.24 12.28
CA LEU A 209 2.81 12.15 13.12
C LEU A 209 3.62 13.40 13.51
N LEU A 210 4.91 13.23 13.82
CA LEU A 210 5.77 14.32 14.30
C LEU A 210 6.30 15.21 13.19
N LYS A 211 6.62 14.64 12.03
CA LYS A 211 7.36 15.30 10.95
C LYS A 211 6.56 15.47 9.66
N GLY A 212 5.38 14.88 9.57
CA GLY A 212 4.64 14.71 8.32
C GLY A 212 5.14 13.50 7.52
N LYS A 213 4.21 12.92 6.74
CA LYS A 213 4.43 11.65 6.04
C LYS A 213 5.60 11.71 5.05
N LYS A 214 5.62 12.73 4.18
CA LYS A 214 6.69 12.92 3.18
C LYS A 214 8.08 12.93 3.82
N ARG A 215 8.32 13.83 4.78
CA ARG A 215 9.62 13.96 5.45
C ARG A 215 10.01 12.67 6.19
N ALA A 216 9.07 12.04 6.88
CA ALA A 216 9.32 10.78 7.58
C ALA A 216 9.71 9.65 6.62
N THR A 217 9.08 9.57 5.44
CA THR A 217 9.43 8.60 4.40
C THR A 217 10.79 8.88 3.79
N ASP A 218 11.08 10.13 3.43
CA ASP A 218 12.35 10.51 2.81
C ASP A 218 13.53 10.21 3.75
N GLU A 219 13.43 10.60 5.03
CA GLU A 219 14.43 10.29 6.07
C GLU A 219 14.58 8.77 6.30
N LEU A 220 13.48 8.02 6.33
CA LEU A 220 13.52 6.56 6.49
C LEU A 220 14.19 5.89 5.29
N ASN A 221 13.83 6.28 4.06
CA ASN A 221 14.42 5.73 2.85
C ASN A 221 15.93 6.00 2.77
N GLN A 222 16.38 7.17 3.22
CA GLN A 222 17.80 7.49 3.32
C GLN A 222 18.50 6.60 4.36
N LYS A 223 17.93 6.49 5.57
CA LYS A 223 18.50 5.62 6.62
C LYS A 223 18.59 4.16 6.18
N GLN A 224 17.58 3.69 5.46
CA GLN A 224 17.47 2.30 5.01
C GLN A 224 18.32 1.98 3.78
N ASP A 225 19.01 2.98 3.20
CA ASP A 225 19.98 2.78 2.13
C ASP A 225 21.10 1.82 2.55
N ALA A 226 21.69 2.05 3.74
CA ALA A 226 22.77 1.20 4.25
C ALA A 226 22.35 -0.28 4.36
N ILE A 227 21.11 -0.55 4.74
CA ILE A 227 20.57 -1.92 4.81
C ILE A 227 20.43 -2.51 3.40
N TRP A 228 19.99 -1.72 2.42
CA TRP A 228 19.92 -2.20 1.04
C TRP A 228 21.32 -2.51 0.49
N GLN A 229 22.27 -1.58 0.67
CA GLN A 229 23.66 -1.75 0.22
C GLN A 229 24.28 -3.03 0.80
N GLN A 230 24.15 -3.24 2.11
CA GLN A 230 24.65 -4.44 2.79
C GLN A 230 24.05 -5.74 2.22
N ARG A 231 22.80 -5.72 1.76
CA ARG A 231 22.10 -6.91 1.26
C ARG A 231 22.37 -7.21 -0.21
N HIS A 232 22.79 -6.22 -1.00
CA HIS A 232 22.84 -6.33 -2.46
C HIS A 232 24.22 -6.07 -3.07
N LEU A 233 25.06 -5.28 -2.40
CA LEU A 233 26.42 -4.93 -2.86
C LEU A 233 27.52 -5.42 -1.89
N GLY A 234 27.13 -5.90 -0.71
CA GLY A 234 28.03 -6.39 0.33
C GLY A 234 28.32 -7.88 0.24
#